data_AF-A0A8C7WJ39-F1
#
_entry.id   AF-A0A8C7WJ39-F1
#
_cell.length_a   1.000
_cell.length_b   1.000
_cell.length_c   1.000
_cell.angle_alpha   90.00
_cell.angle_beta   90.00
_cell.angle_gamma   90.00
#
_symmetry.space_group_name_H-M   'P 1'
#
loop_
_entity.id
_entity.type
_entity.pdbx_description
1 polymer ?
#
loop_
_entity_poly.entity_id
_entity_poly.type
_entity_poly.pdbx_seq_one_letter_code
_entity_poly.pdbx_strand_id
1 'polypeptide(L)'
;MGSAPCSGKGRARGGLQDLGCMPWKLSKQKGVGVVRGGMGRGVGGERSDLGEHALSTLPATPPPPIYHEKQRRELCALHALNNVFQDGAAFSRDTLQDIYQRLSPGSLVTPHKKSMLGNGNYDVNVIMAALQTRGYEAVWWDKRRDVGSIALSNVTGFILNVPSNLRWGPLRLPLKRQHWIGVREVGGVYYNLDSKLRSPHTIGNPDELRKFLRYQLRGKNGELLLVVSEEVEVHQTWRSDGC
;
A
#
# COMPACT_ATOMS: atom_id res chain seq x y z
N MET A 1 -43.06 -44.87 30.89
CA MET A 1 -42.10 -45.27 31.94
C MET A 1 -40.70 -45.15 31.37
N GLY A 2 -39.85 -44.40 32.07
CA GLY A 2 -38.39 -44.26 31.86
C GLY A 2 -37.99 -43.22 30.81
N SER A 3 -36.99 -42.35 30.99
CA SER A 3 -36.17 -41.92 32.14
C SER A 3 -35.49 -40.61 31.69
N ALA A 4 -35.36 -39.61 32.57
CA ALA A 4 -34.34 -38.56 32.41
C ALA A 4 -32.97 -39.09 32.91
N PRO A 5 -31.83 -38.48 32.52
CA PRO A 5 -31.24 -37.48 33.41
C PRO A 5 -30.46 -36.30 32.77
N CYS A 6 -30.51 -35.18 33.49
CA CYS A 6 -29.53 -34.14 33.84
C CYS A 6 -28.26 -33.84 33.00
N SER A 7 -28.14 -32.54 32.66
CA SER A 7 -27.01 -31.59 32.81
C SER A 7 -25.55 -32.02 32.55
N GLY A 8 -24.92 -31.31 31.60
CA GLY A 8 -23.46 -31.18 31.48
C GLY A 8 -23.05 -29.76 31.04
N LYS A 9 -22.65 -28.92 31.99
CA LYS A 9 -21.93 -27.65 31.77
C LYS A 9 -20.53 -27.96 31.23
N GLY A 10 -20.27 -27.65 29.96
CA GLY A 10 -18.94 -27.65 29.36
C GLY A 10 -18.48 -26.23 29.05
N ARG A 11 -17.74 -25.63 29.98
CA ARG A 11 -17.14 -24.29 29.87
C ARG A 11 -15.92 -24.36 28.94
N ALA A 12 -16.11 -24.18 27.63
CA ALA A 12 -14.99 -23.94 26.72
C ALA A 12 -14.74 -22.43 26.59
N ARG A 13 -13.93 -21.89 27.50
CA ARG A 13 -13.20 -20.63 27.28
C ARG A 13 -12.17 -20.87 26.17
N GLY A 14 -12.61 -20.81 24.92
CA GLY A 14 -11.71 -20.65 23.77
C GLY A 14 -11.54 -19.17 23.53
N GLY A 15 -10.44 -18.59 24.04
CA GLY A 15 -10.09 -17.20 23.78
C GLY A 15 -9.98 -16.98 22.27
N LEU A 16 -10.84 -16.11 21.74
CA LEU A 16 -10.76 -15.60 20.38
C LEU A 16 -9.54 -14.66 20.31
N GLN A 17 -8.38 -15.27 20.10
CA GLN A 17 -7.13 -14.58 19.86
C GLN A 17 -7.22 -13.89 18.50
N ASP A 18 -7.46 -12.58 18.57
CA ASP A 18 -6.76 -11.54 17.82
C ASP A 18 -6.44 -11.83 16.34
N LEU A 19 -7.40 -11.50 15.47
CA LEU A 19 -7.14 -11.24 14.05
C LEU A 19 -7.12 -9.74 13.76
N GLY A 20 -6.46 -8.98 14.65
CA GLY A 20 -5.90 -7.69 14.30
C GLY A 20 -4.90 -7.86 13.15
N CYS A 21 -4.78 -6.83 12.31
CA CYS A 21 -3.77 -6.71 11.27
C CYS A 21 -2.43 -7.27 11.76
N MET A 22 -2.08 -8.48 11.33
CA MET A 22 -0.82 -9.08 11.70
C MET A 22 0.30 -8.23 11.09
N PRO A 23 1.34 -7.90 11.86
CA PRO A 23 2.54 -7.32 11.30
C PRO A 23 3.11 -8.40 10.39
N TRP A 24 2.97 -8.22 9.08
CA TRP A 24 3.71 -9.04 8.14
C TRP A 24 5.18 -8.74 8.45
N LYS A 25 5.86 -9.71 9.08
CA LYS A 25 7.23 -9.54 9.54
C LYS A 25 8.15 -9.82 8.34
N LEU A 26 8.94 -8.83 7.94
CA LEU A 26 10.14 -9.08 7.16
C LEU A 26 11.07 -10.01 7.96
N SER A 27 11.56 -11.07 7.32
CA SER A 27 12.81 -11.69 7.75
C SER A 27 13.92 -10.66 7.56
N LYS A 28 14.54 -10.21 8.66
CA LYS A 28 15.77 -9.42 8.61
C LYS A 28 16.84 -10.27 7.93
N GLN A 29 17.35 -9.82 6.79
CA GLN A 29 18.60 -10.32 6.27
C GLN A 29 19.69 -9.94 7.28
N LYS A 30 20.34 -10.96 7.88
CA LYS A 30 21.43 -10.78 8.85
C LYS A 30 22.55 -10.01 8.16
N GLY A 31 22.83 -8.81 8.66
CA GLY A 31 24.11 -8.14 8.41
C GLY A 31 25.23 -9.02 8.94
N VAL A 32 26.21 -9.28 8.09
CA VAL A 32 27.46 -9.98 8.44
C VAL A 32 28.14 -9.17 9.54
N GLY A 33 28.33 -9.78 10.70
CA GLY A 33 29.01 -9.18 11.84
C GLY A 33 30.50 -9.04 11.56
N VAL A 34 31.01 -7.81 11.59
CA VAL A 34 32.44 -7.53 11.63
C VAL A 34 32.92 -7.74 13.06
N VAL A 35 33.81 -8.72 13.24
CA VAL A 35 34.52 -9.03 14.47
C VAL A 35 35.52 -7.89 14.76
N ARG A 36 35.38 -7.20 15.90
CA ARG A 36 36.42 -6.29 16.43
C ARG A 36 37.45 -7.14 17.19
N GLY A 37 38.65 -7.27 16.62
CA GLY A 37 39.81 -7.86 17.27
C GLY A 37 40.91 -6.84 17.54
N GLY A 38 41.31 -6.72 18.81
CA GLY A 38 42.69 -6.63 19.31
C GLY A 38 43.62 -5.51 18.80
N MET A 39 44.00 -4.62 19.73
CA MET A 39 44.99 -3.55 19.57
C MET A 39 46.42 -4.04 19.87
N GLY A 40 47.34 -3.88 18.92
CA GLY A 40 48.68 -3.28 19.11
C GLY A 40 49.89 -4.15 19.52
N ARG A 41 50.90 -4.24 18.62
CA ARG A 41 52.24 -3.61 18.69
C ARG A 41 53.26 -4.36 17.82
N GLY A 42 54.12 -3.64 17.08
CA GLY A 42 55.46 -4.14 16.68
C GLY A 42 55.94 -3.85 15.25
N VAL A 43 56.57 -2.69 15.06
CA VAL A 43 57.84 -2.41 14.33
C VAL A 43 58.18 -3.13 13.01
N GLY A 44 58.34 -2.31 11.95
CA GLY A 44 59.55 -2.28 11.09
C GLY A 44 59.54 -3.10 9.79
N GLY A 45 59.80 -2.43 8.65
CA GLY A 45 60.31 -3.06 7.43
C GLY A 45 59.69 -2.53 6.13
N GLU A 46 60.46 -1.72 5.39
CA GLU A 46 60.19 -1.33 4.00
C GLU A 46 60.14 -2.54 3.05
N ARG A 47 59.15 -2.55 2.15
CA ARG A 47 59.28 -3.10 0.78
C ARG A 47 58.12 -2.67 -0.11
N SER A 48 58.49 -2.18 -1.28
CA SER A 48 57.67 -1.90 -2.46
C SER A 48 57.08 -3.18 -3.05
N ASP A 49 55.77 -3.17 -3.37
CA ASP A 49 55.23 -3.92 -4.50
C ASP A 49 53.83 -3.43 -4.93
N LEU A 50 53.49 -3.79 -6.15
CA LEU A 50 52.48 -3.27 -7.06
C LEU A 50 51.02 -3.63 -6.68
N GLY A 51 50.10 -2.73 -7.06
CA GLY A 51 48.79 -3.10 -7.61
C GLY A 51 47.61 -3.13 -6.62
N GLU A 52 46.83 -2.06 -6.60
CA GLU A 52 45.40 -2.17 -6.32
C GLU A 52 44.65 -1.06 -7.06
N HIS A 53 44.01 -1.44 -8.17
CA HIS A 53 42.96 -0.64 -8.77
C HIS A 53 41.83 -0.55 -7.75
N ALA A 54 41.82 0.55 -7.00
CA ALA A 54 40.71 0.92 -6.13
C ALA A 54 39.45 1.00 -6.99
N LEU A 55 38.64 -0.05 -6.94
CA LEU A 55 37.28 -0.04 -7.43
C LEU A 55 36.52 0.93 -6.52
N SER A 56 36.52 2.19 -6.94
CA SER A 56 35.86 3.30 -6.29
C SER A 56 34.37 2.96 -6.16
N THR A 57 34.00 2.39 -5.01
CA THR A 57 32.61 2.20 -4.63
C THR A 57 32.07 3.60 -4.41
N LEU A 58 31.39 4.14 -5.44
CA LEU A 58 30.71 5.41 -5.35
C LEU A 58 29.79 5.39 -4.12
N PRO A 59 29.75 6.47 -3.31
CA PRO A 59 28.87 6.51 -2.16
C PRO A 59 27.42 6.33 -2.65
N ALA A 60 26.74 5.34 -2.10
CA ALA A 60 25.33 5.08 -2.37
C ALA A 60 24.55 6.39 -2.12
N THR A 61 23.94 6.93 -3.17
CA THR A 61 23.06 8.08 -3.06
C THR A 61 21.98 7.76 -2.03
N PRO A 62 21.67 8.67 -1.09
CA PRO A 62 20.63 8.43 -0.11
C PRO A 62 19.31 8.18 -0.86
N PRO A 63 18.49 7.22 -0.39
CA PRO A 63 17.24 6.91 -1.06
C PRO A 63 16.37 8.17 -1.14
N PRO A 64 15.67 8.38 -2.28
CA PRO A 64 14.85 9.57 -2.46
C PRO A 64 13.80 9.68 -1.34
N PRO A 65 13.48 10.90 -0.89
CA PRO A 65 12.47 11.10 0.15
C PRO A 65 11.12 10.58 -0.33
N ILE A 66 10.48 9.73 0.48
CA ILE A 66 9.17 9.14 0.17
C ILE A 66 8.09 10.10 0.62
N TYR A 67 7.25 10.54 -0.32
CA TYR A 67 6.06 11.32 0.02
C TYR A 67 4.99 10.41 0.65
N HIS A 68 4.45 10.84 1.79
CA HIS A 68 3.38 10.12 2.50
C HIS A 68 2.41 11.08 3.18
N GLU A 69 1.22 11.17 2.62
CA GLU A 69 0.11 11.91 3.20
C GLU A 69 -0.69 11.01 4.16
N LYS A 70 -0.84 11.50 5.40
CA LYS A 70 -1.62 10.83 6.45
C LYS A 70 -3.08 11.24 6.37
N GLN A 71 -3.95 10.28 6.65
CA GLN A 71 -5.38 10.46 6.54
C GLN A 71 -5.88 11.55 7.49
N ARG A 72 -6.62 12.50 6.92
CA ARG A 72 -7.45 13.43 7.68
C ARG A 72 -8.91 13.17 7.31
N ARG A 73 -9.76 12.90 8.30
CA ARG A 73 -11.20 12.59 8.12
C ARG A 73 -11.41 11.31 7.28
N GLU A 74 -12.42 11.22 6.42
CA GLU A 74 -12.69 10.03 5.60
C GLU A 74 -12.09 10.12 4.17
N LEU A 75 -11.13 11.03 3.93
CA LEU A 75 -10.50 11.32 2.62
C LEU A 75 -9.49 10.26 2.12
N CYS A 76 -9.71 8.99 2.43
CA CYS A 76 -8.76 7.92 2.08
C CYS A 76 -8.47 7.81 0.58
N ALA A 77 -9.45 8.05 -0.30
CA ALA A 77 -9.26 8.05 -1.75
C ALA A 77 -8.30 9.16 -2.23
N LEU A 78 -8.46 10.39 -1.71
CA LEU A 78 -7.58 11.52 -2.02
C LEU A 78 -6.13 11.19 -1.67
N HIS A 79 -5.91 10.71 -0.45
CA HIS A 79 -4.58 10.40 0.03
C HIS A 79 -3.97 9.20 -0.68
N ALA A 80 -4.77 8.19 -1.07
CA ALA A 80 -4.30 7.08 -1.87
C ALA A 80 -3.77 7.55 -3.23
N LEU A 81 -4.50 8.46 -3.90
CA LEU A 81 -4.07 9.08 -5.15
C LEU A 81 -2.76 9.88 -4.96
N ASN A 82 -2.73 10.83 -4.03
CA ASN A 82 -1.53 11.64 -3.77
C ASN A 82 -0.31 10.80 -3.40
N ASN A 83 -0.52 9.74 -2.61
CA ASN A 83 0.54 8.81 -2.24
C ASN A 83 1.04 7.99 -3.45
N VAL A 84 0.16 7.52 -4.34
CA VAL A 84 0.59 6.82 -5.56
C VAL A 84 1.39 7.74 -6.49
N PHE A 85 0.98 9.01 -6.62
CA PHE A 85 1.67 10.00 -7.44
C PHE A 85 2.91 10.61 -6.76
N GLN A 86 3.15 10.28 -5.49
CA GLN A 86 4.24 10.84 -4.68
C GLN A 86 4.24 12.38 -4.64
N ASP A 87 3.06 12.99 -4.70
CA ASP A 87 2.88 14.44 -4.75
C ASP A 87 1.59 14.85 -4.04
N GLY A 88 1.70 15.76 -3.07
CA GLY A 88 0.57 16.29 -2.30
C GLY A 88 -0.27 17.34 -3.02
N ALA A 89 0.26 17.91 -4.10
CA ALA A 89 -0.47 18.78 -5.01
C ALA A 89 -1.08 17.99 -6.17
N ALA A 90 -0.97 16.65 -6.16
CA ALA A 90 -1.49 15.84 -7.25
C ALA A 90 -3.01 15.94 -7.36
N PHE A 91 -3.68 15.79 -6.24
CA PHE A 91 -5.11 15.93 -6.18
C PHE A 91 -5.48 16.76 -4.97
N SER A 92 -6.49 17.60 -5.16
CA SER A 92 -7.08 18.37 -4.08
C SER A 92 -8.45 17.82 -3.74
N ARG A 93 -8.88 18.07 -2.50
CA ARG A 93 -10.25 17.76 -2.08
C ARG A 93 -11.28 18.41 -3.00
N ASP A 94 -11.05 19.65 -3.41
CA ASP A 94 -11.98 20.42 -4.23
C ASP A 94 -12.11 19.78 -5.63
N THR A 95 -10.99 19.37 -6.22
CA THR A 95 -10.99 18.63 -7.50
C THR A 95 -11.81 17.33 -7.41
N LEU A 96 -11.61 16.51 -6.36
CA LEU A 96 -12.38 15.27 -6.19
C LEU A 96 -13.86 15.56 -5.89
N GLN A 97 -14.13 16.65 -5.16
CA GLN A 97 -15.50 17.08 -4.84
C GLN A 97 -16.25 17.53 -6.10
N ASP A 98 -15.59 18.24 -7.01
CA ASP A 98 -16.15 18.66 -8.29
C ASP A 98 -16.44 17.47 -9.20
N ILE A 99 -15.51 16.51 -9.28
CA ILE A 99 -15.70 15.25 -10.02
C ILE A 99 -16.90 14.49 -9.46
N TYR A 100 -16.97 14.33 -8.14
CA TYR A 100 -18.09 13.66 -7.49
C TYR A 100 -19.45 14.32 -7.82
N GLN A 101 -19.52 15.65 -7.82
CA GLN A 101 -20.75 16.37 -8.17
C GLN A 101 -21.16 16.17 -9.63
N ARG A 102 -20.19 16.17 -10.55
CA ARG A 102 -20.45 15.92 -11.98
C ARG A 102 -20.95 14.50 -12.24
N LEU A 103 -20.43 13.51 -11.52
CA LEU A 103 -20.86 12.11 -11.64
C LEU A 103 -22.20 11.83 -10.96
N SER A 104 -22.65 12.69 -10.04
CA SER A 104 -23.92 12.55 -9.29
C SER A 104 -24.77 13.82 -9.35
N PRO A 105 -25.24 14.25 -10.53
CA PRO A 105 -25.95 15.53 -10.72
C PRO A 105 -27.30 15.60 -9.99
N GLY A 106 -27.88 14.45 -9.61
CA GLY A 106 -29.16 14.36 -8.88
C GLY A 106 -29.07 14.52 -7.35
N SER A 107 -27.88 14.65 -6.76
CA SER A 107 -27.73 14.87 -5.31
C SER A 107 -27.95 16.35 -4.95
N LEU A 108 -29.12 16.89 -5.24
CA LEU A 108 -29.50 18.27 -4.95
C LEU A 108 -29.58 18.52 -3.44
N VAL A 109 -28.48 19.02 -2.87
CA VAL A 109 -28.53 20.00 -1.77
C VAL A 109 -27.53 21.10 -2.13
N THR A 110 -28.01 22.33 -2.06
CA THR A 110 -27.53 23.58 -2.68
C THR A 110 -26.09 24.03 -2.36
N PRO A 111 -25.54 24.98 -3.16
CA PRO A 111 -24.12 25.07 -3.50
C PRO A 111 -23.13 25.51 -2.41
N HIS A 112 -23.56 26.18 -1.33
CA HIS A 112 -22.63 26.77 -0.36
C HIS A 112 -22.57 26.08 1.02
N LYS A 113 -23.44 25.10 1.31
CA LYS A 113 -23.53 24.47 2.65
C LYS A 113 -23.05 23.02 2.76
N LYS A 114 -22.87 22.26 1.67
CA LYS A 114 -22.32 20.89 1.71
C LYS A 114 -20.78 20.81 1.62
N SER A 115 -20.11 21.88 1.18
CA SER A 115 -18.63 21.91 1.02
C SER A 115 -17.86 21.63 2.33
N MET A 116 -18.49 21.83 3.51
CA MET A 116 -17.85 21.52 4.80
C MET A 116 -18.10 20.09 5.32
N LEU A 117 -19.10 19.37 4.78
CA LEU A 117 -19.59 18.06 5.26
C LEU A 117 -19.58 16.96 4.18
N GLY A 118 -18.93 17.18 3.04
CA GLY A 118 -18.49 16.08 2.18
C GLY A 118 -17.46 15.26 2.94
N ASN A 119 -17.89 14.18 3.58
CA ASN A 119 -17.09 13.40 4.53
C ASN A 119 -15.77 12.85 3.97
N GLY A 120 -15.60 12.83 2.65
CA GLY A 120 -14.39 12.35 1.97
C GLY A 120 -14.47 10.90 1.50
N ASN A 121 -15.61 10.24 1.71
CA ASN A 121 -15.87 8.87 1.28
C ASN A 121 -16.15 8.79 -0.23
N TYR A 122 -15.13 9.06 -1.04
CA TYR A 122 -15.23 8.96 -2.49
C TYR A 122 -15.21 7.50 -2.95
N ASP A 123 -16.07 7.18 -3.91
CA ASP A 123 -16.13 5.86 -4.53
C ASP A 123 -15.09 5.71 -5.66
N VAL A 124 -15.11 4.54 -6.30
CA VAL A 124 -14.17 4.21 -7.37
C VAL A 124 -14.33 5.08 -8.62
N ASN A 125 -15.54 5.55 -8.94
CA ASN A 125 -15.77 6.35 -10.14
C ASN A 125 -15.08 7.70 -10.03
N VAL A 126 -15.06 8.28 -8.82
CA VAL A 126 -14.29 9.50 -8.55
C VAL A 126 -12.79 9.25 -8.72
N ILE A 127 -12.27 8.11 -8.27
CA ILE A 127 -10.86 7.74 -8.44
C ILE A 127 -10.52 7.60 -9.92
N MET A 128 -11.33 6.86 -10.68
CA MET A 128 -11.12 6.65 -12.13
C MET A 128 -11.14 7.98 -12.88
N ALA A 129 -12.17 8.80 -12.67
CA ALA A 129 -12.29 10.10 -13.31
C ALA A 129 -11.14 11.04 -12.92
N ALA A 130 -10.67 11.00 -11.67
CA ALA A 130 -9.51 11.80 -11.24
C ALA A 130 -8.23 11.39 -11.98
N LEU A 131 -7.95 10.09 -12.10
CA LEU A 131 -6.79 9.59 -12.86
C LEU A 131 -6.83 10.06 -14.32
N GLN A 132 -8.01 10.01 -14.93
CA GLN A 132 -8.22 10.44 -16.33
C GLN A 132 -7.91 11.92 -16.54
N THR A 133 -8.16 12.79 -15.55
CA THR A 133 -7.77 14.22 -15.65
C THR A 133 -6.26 14.45 -15.79
N ARG A 134 -5.45 13.40 -15.59
CA ARG A 134 -3.98 13.44 -15.65
C ARG A 134 -3.37 12.50 -16.69
N GLY A 135 -4.16 11.91 -17.59
CA GLY A 135 -3.66 10.97 -18.60
C GLY A 135 -3.29 9.60 -18.03
N TYR A 136 -3.93 9.20 -16.94
CA TYR A 136 -3.81 7.87 -16.35
C TYR A 136 -5.14 7.15 -16.35
N GLU A 137 -5.09 5.83 -16.40
CA GLU A 137 -6.25 4.95 -16.30
C GLU A 137 -6.15 4.05 -15.07
N ALA A 138 -7.31 3.65 -14.57
CA ALA A 138 -7.44 2.66 -13.51
C ALA A 138 -7.94 1.33 -14.10
N VAL A 139 -7.04 0.36 -14.18
CA VAL A 139 -7.36 -0.98 -14.65
C VAL A 139 -7.84 -1.83 -13.48
N TRP A 140 -9.06 -2.35 -13.58
CA TRP A 140 -9.55 -3.28 -12.57
C TRP A 140 -8.88 -4.64 -12.71
N TRP A 141 -8.14 -5.06 -11.68
CA TRP A 141 -7.49 -6.37 -11.71
C TRP A 141 -8.48 -7.50 -11.44
N ASP A 142 -8.55 -8.47 -12.36
CA ASP A 142 -9.31 -9.70 -12.16
C ASP A 142 -8.58 -10.61 -11.16
N LYS A 143 -9.11 -10.72 -9.94
CA LYS A 143 -8.53 -11.53 -8.85
C LYS A 143 -8.43 -13.03 -9.16
N ARG A 144 -9.10 -13.51 -10.20
CA ARG A 144 -8.99 -14.90 -10.67
C ARG A 144 -7.69 -15.15 -11.43
N ARG A 145 -7.02 -14.09 -11.90
CA ARG A 145 -5.73 -14.15 -12.59
C ARG A 145 -4.58 -14.07 -11.59
N ASP A 146 -3.47 -14.70 -11.93
CA ASP A 146 -2.27 -14.61 -11.10
C ASP A 146 -1.62 -13.23 -11.26
N VAL A 147 -1.35 -12.56 -10.14
CA VAL A 147 -0.65 -11.27 -10.08
C VAL A 147 0.77 -11.34 -10.67
N GLY A 148 1.31 -12.56 -10.86
CA GLY A 148 2.54 -12.79 -11.62
C GLY A 148 2.47 -12.27 -13.06
N SER A 149 1.28 -12.28 -13.67
CA SER A 149 1.00 -11.77 -15.02
C SER A 149 0.90 -10.24 -15.11
N ILE A 150 1.12 -9.50 -14.02
CA ILE A 150 1.21 -8.04 -14.07
C ILE A 150 2.62 -7.64 -14.51
N ALA A 151 2.72 -6.86 -15.59
CA ALA A 151 3.94 -6.22 -16.03
C ALA A 151 4.23 -5.00 -15.13
N LEU A 152 4.84 -5.25 -13.97
CA LEU A 152 5.03 -4.24 -12.91
C LEU A 152 5.75 -2.97 -13.39
N SER A 153 6.67 -3.08 -14.34
CA SER A 153 7.40 -1.94 -14.92
C SER A 153 6.50 -0.94 -15.65
N ASN A 154 5.34 -1.38 -16.14
CA ASN A 154 4.37 -0.53 -16.84
C ASN A 154 3.29 0.00 -15.90
N VAL A 155 3.33 -0.36 -14.61
CA VAL A 155 2.37 0.08 -13.60
C VAL A 155 2.98 1.20 -12.77
N THR A 156 2.34 2.37 -12.82
CA THR A 156 2.72 3.54 -12.02
C THR A 156 2.49 3.26 -10.53
N GLY A 157 1.39 2.64 -10.17
CA GLY A 157 1.16 2.23 -8.80
C GLY A 157 -0.12 1.44 -8.66
N PHE A 158 -0.45 1.09 -7.42
CA PHE A 158 -1.62 0.28 -7.13
C PHE A 158 -2.51 0.99 -6.13
N ILE A 159 -3.81 0.94 -6.36
CA ILE A 159 -4.83 1.38 -5.40
C ILE A 159 -5.61 0.15 -4.99
N LEU A 160 -5.59 -0.19 -3.70
CA LEU A 160 -6.39 -1.29 -3.17
C LEU A 160 -7.59 -0.75 -2.40
N ASN A 161 -8.73 -1.44 -2.54
CA ASN A 161 -9.88 -1.27 -1.67
C ASN A 161 -9.94 -2.43 -0.69
N VAL A 162 -9.58 -2.20 0.57
CA VAL A 162 -9.49 -3.27 1.57
C VAL A 162 -10.39 -3.00 2.78
N PRO A 163 -10.99 -4.05 3.39
CA PRO A 163 -11.80 -3.87 4.58
C PRO A 163 -10.92 -3.43 5.76
N SER A 164 -11.30 -2.33 6.39
CA SER A 164 -10.60 -1.71 7.50
C SER A 164 -11.52 -1.54 8.71
N ASN A 165 -11.01 -1.85 9.91
CA ASN A 165 -11.77 -1.69 11.14
C ASN A 165 -11.98 -0.22 11.47
N LEU A 166 -13.22 0.15 11.82
CA LEU A 166 -13.52 1.48 12.31
C LEU A 166 -12.89 1.68 13.69
N ARG A 167 -12.12 2.76 13.86
CA ARG A 167 -11.56 3.15 15.17
C ARG A 167 -12.43 4.24 15.77
N TRP A 168 -12.96 4.01 16.97
CA TRP A 168 -13.63 5.02 17.77
C TRP A 168 -12.86 5.19 19.08
N GLY A 169 -11.97 6.19 19.11
CA GLY A 169 -11.01 6.36 20.20
C GLY A 169 -10.12 5.12 20.38
N PRO A 170 -9.95 4.58 21.61
CA PRO A 170 -9.17 3.36 21.84
C PRO A 170 -9.87 2.08 21.38
N LEU A 171 -11.19 2.13 21.09
CA LEU A 171 -11.98 0.95 20.76
C LEU A 171 -11.94 0.65 19.26
N ARG A 172 -11.61 -0.59 18.91
CA ARG A 172 -11.77 -1.13 17.56
C ARG A 172 -13.16 -1.75 17.46
N LEU A 173 -14.04 -1.10 16.70
CA LEU A 173 -15.38 -1.63 16.46
C LEU A 173 -15.29 -2.77 15.44
N PRO A 174 -16.09 -3.84 15.58
CA PRO A 174 -16.12 -4.97 14.63
C PRO A 174 -16.76 -4.61 13.28
N LEU A 175 -17.12 -3.33 13.06
CA LEU A 175 -17.63 -2.85 11.79
C LEU A 175 -16.48 -2.57 10.83
N LYS A 176 -16.44 -3.33 9.75
CA LYS A 176 -15.49 -3.14 8.64
C LYS A 176 -16.06 -2.14 7.66
N ARG A 177 -15.28 -1.10 7.34
CA ARG A 177 -15.55 -0.17 6.24
C ARG A 177 -14.50 -0.35 5.17
N GLN A 178 -14.89 -0.11 3.93
CA GLN A 178 -13.94 -0.08 2.83
C GLN A 178 -12.98 1.09 2.98
N HIS A 179 -11.74 0.87 2.55
CA HIS A 179 -10.64 1.80 2.75
C HIS A 179 -9.67 1.71 1.58
N TRP A 180 -9.42 2.87 0.97
CA TRP A 180 -8.49 3.01 -0.14
C TRP A 180 -7.06 3.15 0.38
N ILE A 181 -6.14 2.32 -0.13
CA ILE A 181 -4.71 2.39 0.16
C ILE A 181 -3.92 2.50 -1.14
N GLY A 182 -2.86 3.30 -1.12
CA GLY A 182 -1.90 3.40 -2.21
C GLY A 182 -0.69 2.49 -1.97
N VAL A 183 -0.17 1.88 -3.03
CA VAL A 183 1.12 1.18 -3.06
C VAL A 183 1.92 1.70 -4.24
N ARG A 184 3.19 2.04 -4.00
CA ARG A 184 4.05 2.65 -5.01
C ARG A 184 5.50 2.18 -4.86
N GLU A 185 6.17 2.03 -6.01
CA GLU A 185 7.61 1.86 -6.08
C GLU A 185 8.32 3.22 -5.97
N VAL A 186 9.27 3.32 -5.04
CA VAL A 186 10.13 4.50 -4.88
C VAL A 186 11.56 4.01 -4.68
N GLY A 187 12.45 4.37 -5.60
CA GLY A 187 13.86 3.96 -5.53
C GLY A 187 14.07 2.44 -5.57
N GLY A 188 13.33 1.71 -6.40
CA GLY A 188 13.48 0.25 -6.55
C GLY A 188 12.78 -0.59 -5.47
N VAL A 189 12.05 0.04 -4.56
CA VAL A 189 11.39 -0.62 -3.42
C VAL A 189 9.92 -0.25 -3.38
N TYR A 190 9.05 -1.23 -3.19
CA TYR A 190 7.62 -1.02 -3.02
C TYR A 190 7.29 -0.67 -1.58
N TYR A 191 6.36 0.28 -1.40
CA TYR A 191 5.87 0.72 -0.10
C TYR A 191 4.35 0.66 -0.04
N ASN A 192 3.84 0.19 1.09
CA ASN A 192 2.47 0.41 1.50
C ASN A 192 2.36 1.84 2.05
N LEU A 193 1.58 2.66 1.36
CA LEU A 193 1.34 4.07 1.67
C LEU A 193 -0.09 4.27 2.17
N ASP A 194 -0.64 3.30 2.89
CA ASP A 194 -1.88 3.47 3.63
C ASP A 194 -1.79 4.73 4.49
N SER A 195 -2.72 5.66 4.26
CA SER A 195 -2.82 6.94 4.93
C SER A 195 -3.12 6.81 6.43
N LYS A 196 -3.57 5.64 6.92
CA LYS A 196 -3.73 5.32 8.35
C LYS A 196 -2.41 4.94 9.04
N LEU A 197 -1.33 4.71 8.29
CA LEU A 197 -0.02 4.40 8.86
C LEU A 197 0.67 5.65 9.39
N ARG A 198 1.56 5.46 10.39
CA ARG A 198 2.38 6.56 10.92
C ARG A 198 3.54 6.95 10.00
N SER A 199 3.92 6.07 9.10
CA SER A 199 4.99 6.23 8.12
C SER A 199 4.78 5.21 6.99
N PRO A 200 5.39 5.42 5.81
CA PRO A 200 5.47 4.39 4.78
C PRO A 200 5.94 3.07 5.36
N HIS A 201 5.32 2.00 4.91
CA HIS A 201 5.69 0.67 5.34
C HIS A 201 6.25 -0.10 4.15
N THR A 202 7.58 -0.27 4.14
CA THR A 202 8.33 -0.98 3.10
C THR A 202 7.74 -2.35 2.89
N ILE A 203 7.30 -2.69 1.68
CA ILE A 203 6.90 -4.04 1.23
C ILE A 203 8.13 -4.82 0.78
N GLY A 204 8.98 -4.22 -0.07
CA GLY A 204 10.21 -4.83 -0.56
C GLY A 204 10.29 -4.85 -2.09
N ASN A 205 10.83 -5.95 -2.63
CA ASN A 205 11.07 -6.14 -4.05
C ASN A 205 9.79 -6.61 -4.81
N PRO A 206 9.84 -6.81 -6.14
CA PRO A 206 8.69 -7.28 -6.93
C PRO A 206 8.04 -8.59 -6.43
N ASP A 207 8.82 -9.55 -5.93
CA ASP A 207 8.28 -10.82 -5.45
C ASP A 207 7.53 -10.67 -4.12
N GLU A 208 8.06 -9.84 -3.22
CA GLU A 208 7.39 -9.47 -1.97
C GLU A 208 6.10 -8.68 -2.25
N LEU A 209 6.11 -7.78 -3.24
CA LEU A 209 4.89 -7.13 -3.71
C LEU A 209 3.85 -8.14 -4.18
N ARG A 210 4.23 -9.08 -5.05
CA ARG A 210 3.31 -10.12 -5.55
C ARG A 210 2.73 -10.97 -4.41
N LYS A 211 3.52 -11.29 -3.39
CA LYS A 211 3.04 -11.98 -2.17
C LYS A 211 2.05 -11.11 -1.41
N PHE A 212 2.36 -9.83 -1.23
CA PHE A 212 1.48 -8.85 -0.58
C PHE A 212 0.13 -8.73 -1.31
N LEU A 213 0.13 -8.56 -2.64
CA LEU A 213 -1.08 -8.44 -3.44
C LEU A 213 -1.94 -9.71 -3.35
N ARG A 214 -1.34 -10.91 -3.48
CA ARG A 214 -2.05 -12.19 -3.30
C ARG A 214 -2.71 -12.29 -1.93
N TYR A 215 -2.02 -11.86 -0.88
CA TYR A 215 -2.57 -11.85 0.47
C TYR A 215 -3.80 -10.93 0.59
N GLN A 216 -3.72 -9.70 0.06
CA GLN A 216 -4.83 -8.74 0.11
C GLN A 216 -6.04 -9.21 -0.71
N LEU A 217 -5.80 -9.85 -1.86
CA LEU A 217 -6.85 -10.31 -2.78
C LEU A 217 -7.48 -11.67 -2.40
N ARG A 218 -6.93 -12.39 -1.42
CA ARG A 218 -7.47 -13.69 -0.97
C ARG A 218 -8.90 -13.58 -0.43
N GLY A 219 -9.28 -12.44 0.14
CA GLY A 219 -10.61 -12.20 0.69
C GLY A 219 -11.61 -11.74 -0.38
N LYS A 220 -12.90 -12.01 -0.16
CA LYS A 220 -13.97 -11.58 -1.09
C LYS A 220 -14.05 -10.05 -1.26
N ASN A 221 -13.61 -9.28 -0.27
CA ASN A 221 -13.87 -7.84 -0.20
C ASN A 221 -12.65 -6.95 -0.56
N GLY A 222 -11.53 -7.53 -1.02
CA GLY A 222 -10.33 -6.77 -1.37
C GLY A 222 -10.22 -6.54 -2.87
N GLU A 223 -10.39 -5.32 -3.37
CA GLU A 223 -10.24 -4.99 -4.81
C GLU A 223 -8.87 -4.37 -5.10
N LEU A 224 -8.41 -4.50 -6.35
CA LEU A 224 -7.13 -3.94 -6.82
C LEU A 224 -7.35 -3.19 -8.13
N LEU A 225 -6.87 -1.95 -8.16
CA LEU A 225 -6.74 -1.14 -9.37
C LEU A 225 -5.26 -0.96 -9.68
N LEU A 226 -4.89 -1.16 -10.94
CA LEU A 226 -3.59 -0.78 -11.47
C LEU A 226 -3.70 0.65 -11.99
N VAL A 227 -2.83 1.54 -11.54
CA VAL A 227 -2.70 2.89 -12.09
C VAL A 227 -1.64 2.85 -13.18
N VAL A 228 -2.05 3.12 -14.41
CA VAL A 228 -1.21 3.02 -15.62
C VAL A 228 -1.38 4.29 -16.45
N SER A 229 -0.42 4.62 -17.31
CA SER A 229 -0.64 5.70 -18.28
C SER A 229 -1.69 5.29 -19.31
N GLU A 230 -2.32 6.28 -19.94
CA GLU A 230 -3.28 6.07 -21.02
C GLU A 230 -2.70 5.17 -22.14
N GLU A 231 -1.46 5.42 -22.54
CA GLU A 231 -0.75 4.61 -23.56
C GLU A 231 -0.63 3.13 -23.15
N VAL A 232 -0.26 2.86 -21.90
CA VAL A 232 -0.15 1.49 -21.37
C VAL A 232 -1.51 0.80 -21.35
N GLU A 233 -2.59 1.53 -21.05
CA GLU A 233 -3.94 0.97 -21.10
C GLU A 233 -4.39 0.68 -22.53
N VAL A 234 -4.19 1.63 -23.46
CA VAL A 234 -4.55 1.45 -24.88
C VAL A 234 -3.86 0.22 -25.48
N HIS A 235 -2.58 0.03 -25.18
CA HIS A 235 -1.82 -1.13 -25.67
C HIS A 235 -1.92 -2.35 -24.76
N GLN A 236 -2.60 -2.24 -23.61
CA GLN A 236 -2.73 -3.28 -22.60
C GLN A 236 -1.36 -3.85 -22.18
N THR A 237 -0.30 -3.05 -22.15
CA THR A 237 1.06 -3.55 -21.83
C THR A 237 1.28 -3.75 -20.33
N TRP A 238 0.28 -3.44 -19.50
CA TRP A 238 0.27 -3.76 -18.06
C TRP A 238 0.06 -5.24 -17.77
N ARG A 239 -0.44 -6.01 -18.76
CA ARG A 239 -0.45 -7.47 -18.69
C ARG A 239 0.80 -8.00 -19.40
N SER A 240 1.48 -8.93 -18.74
CA SER A 240 2.43 -9.81 -19.41
C SER A 240 1.62 -10.91 -20.07
N ASP A 241 1.64 -10.96 -21.41
CA ASP A 241 1.19 -12.15 -22.13
C ASP A 241 2.08 -13.30 -21.64
N GLY A 242 1.49 -14.21 -20.87
CA GLY A 242 2.26 -15.25 -20.19
C GLY A 242 3.01 -16.13 -21.19
N CYS A 243 4.28 -16.42 -20.88
CA CYS A 243 4.87 -17.71 -21.22
C CYS A 243 4.03 -18.85 -20.63
#